data_AF-A0A8T2R059-F1
#
_entry.id   AF-A0A8T2R059-F1
#
_cell.length_a   1.000
_cell.length_b   1.000
_cell.length_c   1.000
_cell.angle_alpha   90.00
_cell.angle_beta   90.00
_cell.angle_gamma   90.00
#
_symmetry.space_group_name_H-M   'P 1'
#
loop_
_entity.id
_entity.type
_entity.pdbx_description
1 polymer ?
#
loop_
_entity_poly.entity_id
_entity_poly.type
_entity_poly.pdbx_seq_one_letter_code
_entity_poly.pdbx_strand_id
1 'polypeptide(L)'
;MLNEEMDASPMKRVPALSRTPSMHESVQGCLSNHPNELVSLFSAYVSLGKRILQPYEILHELNVLMKLFDQDVVQEGFAAVLQAAQEAVVHPPWVALAVRPRPGLWEYVRVNVDEMALDDLSVSEYLQFKELLVEDTRMDPYVLELDFEPFYASFPRLTRPSSIGNGVQFLNRHLSSQLFRDAESMEPLFQFLKAHKYQGQALMINERIPTLQRLRFSLFKAEEQLQRLPKETPYLEFSHRLQEMGLEKGWGNTAEGVLDMIHMLLEILQAPDPETLEKFLGRIPSVFNVVILSPHGYFGQANVLGLPDTGGQVVYVLDQVRALESEILKNIKRQGLDIEPEILVVTRLIPDAEGTSCNQRIEKISGTHHSKILRIPFRTDEGIVRKWRSRFDIWPYLERFAEDAINEICGELNGLPDLIIGNYSDGNLVASLIAHRLGVTQVILTFA
;
A
#
# COMPACT_ATOMS: atom_id res chain seq x y z
N MET A 1 -40.10 -6.08 -67.38
CA MET A 1 -38.73 -6.61 -67.59
C MET A 1 -37.81 -5.59 -66.93
N LEU A 2 -37.11 -5.82 -65.83
CA LEU A 2 -36.70 -7.05 -65.14
C LEU A 2 -37.06 -6.99 -63.65
N ASN A 3 -37.37 -8.16 -63.08
CA ASN A 3 -37.44 -8.40 -61.63
C ASN A 3 -36.00 -8.62 -61.13
N GLU A 4 -35.62 -7.96 -60.04
CA GLU A 4 -34.50 -8.39 -59.20
C GLU A 4 -34.99 -8.63 -57.78
N GLU A 5 -34.69 -9.82 -57.28
CA GLU A 5 -34.99 -10.34 -55.96
C GLU A 5 -34.22 -9.58 -54.88
N MET A 6 -34.90 -9.13 -53.83
CA MET A 6 -34.27 -8.61 -52.62
C MET A 6 -34.32 -9.71 -51.55
N ASP A 7 -33.18 -10.39 -51.41
CA ASP A 7 -32.90 -11.44 -50.45
C ASP A 7 -32.98 -10.91 -49.00
N ALA A 8 -33.91 -11.45 -48.21
CA ALA A 8 -34.10 -11.13 -46.81
C ALA A 8 -33.24 -12.04 -45.93
N SER A 9 -31.95 -11.73 -45.82
CA SER A 9 -31.06 -12.34 -44.82
C SER A 9 -31.41 -11.84 -43.40
N PRO A 10 -31.58 -12.72 -42.40
CA PRO A 10 -31.78 -12.28 -41.02
C PRO A 10 -30.48 -11.69 -40.46
N MET A 11 -30.55 -10.47 -39.91
CA MET A 11 -29.47 -9.86 -39.14
C MET A 11 -28.96 -10.86 -38.09
N LYS A 12 -27.71 -11.31 -38.24
CA LYS A 12 -26.98 -12.05 -37.21
C LYS A 12 -27.02 -11.23 -35.93
N ARG A 13 -27.71 -11.73 -34.91
CA ARG A 13 -27.62 -11.21 -33.55
C ARG A 13 -26.15 -11.20 -33.16
N VAL A 14 -25.66 -10.03 -32.76
CA VAL A 14 -24.37 -9.87 -32.08
C VAL A 14 -24.35 -10.88 -30.93
N PRO A 15 -23.29 -11.70 -30.75
CA PRO A 15 -23.22 -12.61 -29.63
C PRO A 15 -23.29 -11.79 -28.34
N ALA A 16 -24.30 -12.04 -27.51
CA ALA A 16 -24.28 -11.58 -26.14
C ALA A 16 -23.00 -12.12 -25.49
N LEU A 17 -22.24 -11.26 -24.80
CA LEU A 17 -21.09 -11.65 -24.00
C LEU A 17 -21.47 -12.88 -23.18
N SER A 18 -20.90 -14.04 -23.53
CA SER A 18 -21.13 -15.28 -22.80
C SER A 18 -20.57 -15.08 -21.40
N ARG A 19 -21.47 -15.06 -20.41
CA ARG A 19 -21.12 -15.06 -18.99
C ARG A 19 -20.18 -16.24 -18.78
N THR A 20 -18.95 -15.99 -18.32
CA THR A 20 -18.05 -17.07 -17.92
C THR A 20 -18.79 -17.85 -16.82
N PRO A 21 -18.99 -19.18 -16.97
CA PRO A 21 -19.65 -19.96 -15.94
C PRO A 21 -18.89 -19.80 -14.62
N SER A 22 -19.62 -19.71 -13.52
CA SER A 22 -19.03 -19.77 -12.18
C SER A 22 -18.27 -21.09 -11.99
N MET A 23 -17.29 -21.15 -11.09
CA MET A 23 -16.54 -22.39 -10.90
C MET A 23 -17.44 -23.50 -10.36
N HIS A 24 -18.41 -23.17 -9.51
CA HIS A 24 -19.47 -24.09 -9.12
C HIS A 24 -20.18 -24.69 -10.33
N GLU A 25 -20.65 -23.87 -11.29
CA GLU A 25 -21.29 -24.38 -12.52
C GLU A 25 -20.33 -25.24 -13.36
N SER A 26 -19.04 -24.90 -13.39
CA SER A 26 -18.03 -25.66 -14.13
C SER A 26 -17.75 -27.02 -13.49
N VAL A 27 -17.64 -27.07 -12.16
CA VAL A 27 -17.42 -28.31 -11.40
C VAL A 27 -18.67 -29.17 -11.38
N GLN A 28 -19.85 -28.57 -11.16
CA GLN A 28 -21.14 -29.26 -11.17
C GLN A 28 -21.46 -29.86 -12.55
N GLY A 29 -21.14 -29.12 -13.63
CA GLY A 29 -21.26 -29.63 -15.00
C GLY A 29 -20.37 -30.85 -15.25
N CYS A 30 -19.14 -30.81 -14.77
CA CYS A 30 -18.22 -31.95 -14.88
C CYS A 30 -18.64 -33.14 -14.01
N LEU A 31 -19.11 -32.90 -12.77
CA LEU A 31 -19.69 -33.94 -11.90
C LEU A 31 -20.88 -34.65 -12.56
N SER A 32 -21.69 -33.92 -13.32
CA SER A 32 -22.84 -34.49 -14.02
C SER A 32 -22.44 -35.30 -15.26
N ASN A 33 -21.39 -34.89 -15.97
CA ASN A 33 -20.96 -35.51 -17.22
C ASN A 33 -19.97 -36.68 -17.02
N HIS A 34 -19.09 -36.58 -16.01
CA HIS A 34 -17.93 -37.46 -15.79
C HIS A 34 -17.74 -37.85 -14.31
N PRO A 35 -18.74 -38.50 -13.67
CA PRO A 35 -18.69 -38.79 -12.24
C PRO A 35 -17.60 -39.80 -11.86
N ASN A 36 -17.31 -40.80 -12.70
CA ASN A 36 -16.37 -41.88 -12.36
C ASN A 36 -14.91 -41.39 -12.30
N GLU A 37 -14.56 -40.50 -13.20
CA GLU A 37 -13.27 -39.83 -13.28
C GLU A 37 -13.06 -39.01 -12.01
N LEU A 38 -14.06 -38.21 -11.62
CA LEU A 38 -13.97 -37.36 -10.44
C LEU A 38 -13.94 -38.16 -9.13
N VAL A 39 -14.73 -39.23 -9.01
CA VAL A 39 -14.61 -40.16 -7.86
C VAL A 39 -13.18 -40.67 -7.79
N SER A 40 -12.61 -41.12 -8.91
CA SER A 40 -11.26 -41.67 -8.95
C SER A 40 -10.21 -40.65 -8.50
N LEU A 41 -10.35 -39.39 -8.92
CA LEU A 41 -9.44 -38.32 -8.53
C LEU A 41 -9.53 -37.99 -7.05
N PHE A 42 -10.73 -37.71 -6.54
CA PHE A 42 -10.90 -37.31 -5.15
C PHE A 42 -10.62 -38.48 -4.19
N SER A 43 -10.91 -39.71 -4.60
CA SER A 43 -10.47 -40.91 -3.89
C SER A 43 -8.95 -41.00 -3.86
N ALA A 44 -8.26 -40.66 -4.95
CA ALA A 44 -6.80 -40.60 -4.96
C ALA A 44 -6.27 -39.57 -3.96
N TYR A 45 -6.84 -38.36 -3.92
CA TYR A 45 -6.50 -37.35 -2.91
C TYR A 45 -6.70 -37.83 -1.47
N VAL A 46 -7.82 -38.49 -1.18
CA VAL A 46 -8.07 -39.11 0.14
C VAL A 46 -7.04 -40.21 0.43
N SER A 47 -6.70 -41.03 -0.57
CA SER A 47 -5.78 -42.16 -0.41
C SER A 47 -4.32 -41.76 -0.15
N LEU A 48 -3.92 -40.54 -0.51
CA LEU A 48 -2.61 -39.98 -0.18
C LEU A 48 -2.39 -39.86 1.34
N GLY A 49 -3.46 -39.84 2.13
CA GLY A 49 -3.40 -39.76 3.60
C GLY A 49 -2.85 -38.43 4.13
N LYS A 50 -2.64 -37.43 3.26
CA LYS A 50 -2.22 -36.07 3.62
C LYS A 50 -3.44 -35.20 3.90
N ARG A 51 -3.37 -34.42 4.97
CA ARG A 51 -4.43 -33.47 5.37
C ARG A 51 -4.48 -32.21 4.49
N ILE A 52 -3.34 -31.79 3.93
CA ILE A 52 -3.22 -30.65 3.01
C ILE A 52 -2.39 -31.08 1.82
N LEU A 53 -2.90 -30.82 0.62
CA LEU A 53 -2.23 -31.02 -0.65
C LEU A 53 -1.81 -29.68 -1.26
N GLN A 54 -0.57 -29.63 -1.71
CA GLN A 54 0.01 -28.50 -2.43
C GLN A 54 -0.33 -28.56 -3.94
N PRO A 55 -0.20 -27.45 -4.70
CA PRO A 55 -0.55 -27.41 -6.11
C PRO A 55 0.10 -28.51 -6.95
N TYR A 56 1.37 -28.83 -6.69
CA TYR A 56 2.09 -29.87 -7.44
C TYR A 56 1.53 -31.27 -7.18
N GLU A 57 0.94 -31.52 -6.02
CA GLU A 57 0.33 -32.81 -5.65
C GLU A 57 -1.05 -32.95 -6.27
N ILE A 58 -1.85 -31.88 -6.23
CA ILE A 58 -3.14 -31.78 -6.92
C ILE A 58 -2.95 -32.06 -8.42
N LEU A 59 -1.96 -31.39 -9.03
CA LEU A 59 -1.66 -31.58 -10.45
C LEU A 59 -1.04 -32.93 -10.77
N HIS A 60 -0.34 -33.56 -9.82
CA HIS A 60 0.22 -34.89 -10.05
C HIS A 60 -0.88 -35.92 -10.29
N GLU A 61 -1.88 -35.98 -9.39
CA GLU A 61 -2.99 -36.94 -9.53
C GLU A 61 -3.86 -36.63 -10.75
N LEU A 62 -4.06 -35.35 -11.07
CA LEU A 62 -4.72 -34.97 -12.32
C LEU A 62 -4.00 -35.55 -13.54
N ASN A 63 -2.67 -35.45 -13.59
CA ASN A 63 -1.87 -36.00 -14.68
C ASN A 63 -1.88 -37.54 -14.72
N VAL A 64 -1.99 -38.19 -13.57
CA VAL A 64 -2.17 -39.65 -13.50
C VAL A 64 -3.52 -40.04 -14.10
N LEU A 65 -4.58 -39.32 -13.73
CA LEU A 65 -5.93 -39.54 -14.25
C LEU A 65 -6.02 -39.31 -15.76
N MET A 66 -5.40 -38.24 -16.28
CA MET A 66 -5.34 -37.95 -17.72
C MET A 66 -4.60 -39.01 -18.55
N LYS A 67 -3.85 -39.92 -17.91
CA LYS A 67 -3.24 -41.08 -18.58
C LYS A 67 -4.14 -42.31 -18.55
N LEU A 68 -5.09 -42.36 -17.63
CA LEU A 68 -6.01 -43.48 -17.43
C LEU A 68 -7.31 -43.30 -18.21
N PHE A 69 -7.73 -42.06 -18.45
CA PHE A 69 -8.95 -41.69 -19.17
C PHE A 69 -8.65 -40.82 -20.41
N ASP A 70 -9.63 -40.69 -21.31
CA ASP A 70 -9.48 -39.89 -22.53
C ASP A 70 -9.24 -38.40 -22.17
N GLN A 71 -8.31 -37.74 -22.86
CA GLN A 71 -7.88 -36.39 -22.53
C GLN A 71 -9.01 -35.36 -22.74
N ASP A 72 -9.87 -35.60 -23.72
CA ASP A 72 -10.97 -34.70 -24.07
C ASP A 72 -12.04 -34.65 -22.96
N VAL A 73 -12.18 -35.72 -22.18
CA VAL A 73 -13.12 -35.84 -21.05
C VAL A 73 -12.68 -35.01 -19.83
N VAL A 74 -11.36 -34.95 -19.57
CA VAL A 74 -10.80 -34.24 -18.41
C VAL A 74 -10.60 -32.75 -18.68
N GLN A 75 -10.47 -32.37 -19.94
CA GLN A 75 -10.27 -30.98 -20.40
C GLN A 75 -11.54 -30.11 -20.28
N GLU A 76 -12.73 -30.72 -20.15
CA GLU A 76 -13.98 -29.97 -19.96
C GLU A 76 -14.07 -29.36 -18.55
N GLY A 77 -13.59 -28.12 -18.40
CA GLY A 77 -13.85 -27.22 -17.27
C GLY A 77 -13.13 -27.56 -15.95
N PHE A 78 -13.05 -28.83 -15.58
CA PHE A 78 -12.56 -29.25 -14.26
C PHE A 78 -11.03 -29.27 -14.14
N ALA A 79 -10.30 -29.62 -15.20
CA ALA A 79 -8.85 -29.48 -15.22
C ALA A 79 -8.41 -28.02 -14.99
N ALA A 80 -9.16 -27.04 -15.52
CA ALA A 80 -8.88 -25.62 -15.31
C ALA A 80 -9.09 -25.21 -13.83
N VAL A 81 -10.09 -25.78 -13.16
CA VAL A 81 -10.33 -25.58 -11.71
C VAL A 81 -9.13 -26.05 -10.90
N LEU A 82 -8.65 -27.27 -11.16
CA LEU A 82 -7.52 -27.86 -10.44
C LEU A 82 -6.19 -27.18 -10.75
N GLN A 83 -6.01 -26.70 -11.99
CA GLN A 83 -4.86 -25.86 -12.36
C GLN A 83 -4.85 -24.52 -11.63
N ALA A 84 -6.03 -23.98 -11.32
CA ALA A 84 -6.17 -22.77 -10.53
C ALA A 84 -6.16 -23.03 -9.00
N ALA A 85 -6.25 -24.29 -8.55
CA ALA A 85 -6.25 -24.64 -7.13
C ALA A 85 -4.88 -24.33 -6.50
N GLN A 86 -4.91 -23.62 -5.37
CA GLN A 86 -3.72 -23.24 -4.61
C GLN A 86 -3.44 -24.21 -3.46
N GLU A 87 -4.48 -24.86 -2.94
CA GLU A 87 -4.36 -25.93 -1.96
C GLU A 87 -5.65 -26.75 -1.95
N ALA A 88 -5.54 -28.01 -1.51
CA ALA A 88 -6.68 -28.86 -1.20
C ALA A 88 -6.57 -29.33 0.26
N VAL A 89 -7.67 -29.22 0.99
CA VAL A 89 -7.79 -29.67 2.37
C VAL A 89 -8.60 -30.97 2.37
N VAL A 90 -8.04 -32.01 2.95
CA VAL A 90 -8.61 -33.36 2.93
C VAL A 90 -8.99 -33.75 4.35
N HIS A 91 -10.29 -33.86 4.59
CA HIS A 91 -10.88 -34.37 5.82
C HIS A 91 -11.96 -35.38 5.43
N PRO A 92 -11.62 -36.67 5.29
CA PRO A 92 -12.51 -37.68 4.70
C PRO A 92 -13.91 -37.70 5.36
N PRO A 93 -14.99 -37.84 4.58
CA PRO A 93 -15.03 -38.04 3.12
C PRO A 93 -14.98 -36.73 2.30
N TRP A 94 -14.59 -35.61 2.90
CA TRP A 94 -14.62 -34.30 2.26
C TRP A 94 -13.25 -33.84 1.75
N VAL A 95 -13.26 -33.21 0.57
CA VAL A 95 -12.11 -32.50 0.00
C VAL A 95 -12.54 -31.06 -0.31
N ALA A 96 -11.93 -30.08 0.34
CA ALA A 96 -12.15 -28.66 0.06
C ALA A 96 -11.00 -28.07 -0.76
N LEU A 97 -11.33 -27.27 -1.77
CA LEU A 97 -10.37 -26.65 -2.69
C LEU A 97 -10.39 -25.13 -2.50
N ALA A 98 -9.22 -24.52 -2.33
CA ALA A 98 -9.05 -23.08 -2.49
C ALA A 98 -8.59 -22.78 -3.91
N VAL A 99 -9.47 -22.21 -4.72
CA VAL A 99 -9.24 -21.97 -6.14
C VAL A 99 -8.98 -20.49 -6.38
N ARG A 100 -7.95 -20.19 -7.19
CA ARG A 100 -7.56 -18.83 -7.53
C ARG A 100 -7.56 -18.63 -9.05
N PRO A 101 -8.74 -18.42 -9.69
CA PRO A 101 -8.85 -18.30 -11.14
C PRO A 101 -8.04 -17.14 -11.73
N ARG A 102 -7.88 -16.06 -10.95
CA ARG A 102 -7.09 -14.88 -11.33
C ARG A 102 -6.56 -14.15 -10.09
N PRO A 103 -5.52 -13.31 -10.22
CA PRO A 103 -5.02 -12.55 -9.09
C PRO A 103 -6.10 -11.69 -8.42
N GLY A 104 -6.25 -11.86 -7.11
CA GLY A 104 -7.22 -11.13 -6.30
C GLY A 104 -8.64 -11.71 -6.30
N LEU A 105 -8.89 -12.85 -6.97
CA LEU A 105 -10.15 -13.56 -6.92
C LEU A 105 -9.94 -14.98 -6.36
N TRP A 106 -10.73 -15.32 -5.35
CA TRP A 106 -10.74 -16.62 -4.70
C TRP A 106 -12.14 -17.19 -4.69
N GLU A 107 -12.24 -18.50 -4.90
CA GLU A 107 -13.45 -19.28 -4.79
C GLU A 107 -13.13 -20.54 -3.98
N TYR A 108 -14.03 -20.92 -3.08
CA TYR A 108 -13.85 -22.05 -2.19
C TYR A 108 -14.98 -23.03 -2.40
N VAL A 109 -14.65 -24.29 -2.65
CA VAL A 109 -15.63 -25.34 -2.89
C VAL A 109 -15.26 -26.58 -2.10
N ARG A 110 -16.24 -27.40 -1.76
CA ARG A 110 -16.04 -28.68 -1.09
C ARG A 110 -16.78 -29.79 -1.81
N VAL A 111 -16.11 -30.93 -1.96
CA VAL A 111 -16.66 -32.13 -2.58
C VAL A 111 -16.75 -33.26 -1.56
N ASN A 112 -17.93 -33.87 -1.44
CA ASN A 112 -18.10 -35.15 -0.75
C ASN A 112 -17.70 -36.27 -1.71
N VAL A 113 -16.71 -37.08 -1.38
CA VAL A 113 -16.25 -38.15 -2.26
C VAL A 113 -17.24 -39.32 -2.34
N ASP A 114 -18.01 -39.57 -1.28
CA ASP A 114 -18.96 -40.68 -1.22
C ASP A 114 -20.27 -40.34 -1.95
N GLU A 115 -20.77 -39.11 -1.75
CA GLU A 115 -22.05 -38.65 -2.31
C GLU A 115 -21.89 -37.89 -3.63
N MET A 116 -20.66 -37.52 -4.01
CA MET A 116 -20.35 -36.65 -5.16
C MET A 116 -21.15 -35.34 -5.16
N ALA A 117 -21.38 -34.81 -3.95
CA ALA A 117 -22.04 -33.53 -3.71
C ALA A 117 -21.01 -32.40 -3.67
N LEU A 118 -21.34 -31.28 -4.31
CA LEU A 118 -20.54 -30.05 -4.34
C LEU A 118 -21.24 -28.97 -3.50
N ASP A 119 -20.49 -28.38 -2.58
CA ASP A 119 -20.91 -27.22 -1.79
C ASP A 119 -20.00 -26.03 -2.11
N ASP A 120 -20.58 -24.85 -2.31
CA ASP A 120 -19.84 -23.58 -2.25
C ASP A 120 -19.56 -23.24 -0.79
N LEU A 121 -18.34 -22.78 -0.50
CA LEU A 121 -17.94 -22.33 0.82
C LEU A 121 -17.68 -20.82 0.83
N SER A 122 -18.14 -20.16 1.89
CA SER A 122 -17.61 -18.86 2.29
C SER A 122 -16.16 -18.97 2.78
N VAL A 123 -15.49 -17.83 2.93
CA VAL A 123 -14.14 -17.77 3.50
C VAL A 123 -14.12 -18.36 4.91
N SER A 124 -15.09 -17.98 5.76
CA SER A 124 -15.19 -18.47 7.14
C SER A 124 -15.42 -19.98 7.19
N GLU A 125 -16.32 -20.53 6.36
CA GLU A 125 -16.55 -21.99 6.30
C GLU A 125 -15.32 -22.76 5.82
N TYR A 126 -14.57 -22.22 4.85
CA TYR A 126 -13.32 -22.83 4.38
C TYR A 126 -12.22 -22.82 5.47
N LEU A 127 -12.06 -21.71 6.18
CA LEU A 127 -11.10 -21.61 7.29
C LEU A 127 -11.50 -22.52 8.45
N GLN A 128 -12.78 -22.58 8.80
CA GLN A 128 -13.31 -23.52 9.79
C GLN A 128 -13.00 -24.97 9.40
N PHE A 129 -13.11 -25.32 8.11
CA PHE A 129 -12.75 -26.64 7.62
C PHE A 129 -11.24 -26.93 7.74
N LYS A 130 -10.37 -25.91 7.63
CA LYS A 130 -8.92 -26.05 7.90
C LYS A 130 -8.62 -26.24 9.38
N GLU A 131 -9.35 -25.59 10.26
CA GLU A 131 -9.16 -25.69 11.72
C GLU A 131 -9.45 -27.10 12.25
N LEU A 132 -10.42 -27.80 11.64
CA LEU A 132 -10.71 -29.22 11.90
C LEU A 132 -9.50 -30.15 11.66
N LEU A 133 -8.50 -29.72 10.89
CA LEU A 133 -7.28 -30.49 10.69
C LEU A 133 -6.35 -30.48 11.90
N VAL A 134 -6.55 -29.58 12.86
CA VAL A 134 -5.71 -29.45 14.06
C VAL A 134 -6.52 -29.81 15.30
N GLU A 135 -7.75 -29.31 15.39
CA GLU A 135 -8.64 -29.54 16.52
C GLU A 135 -9.79 -30.48 16.13
N ASP A 136 -9.73 -31.73 16.60
CA ASP A 136 -10.75 -32.77 16.35
C ASP A 136 -12.06 -32.55 17.16
N THR A 137 -12.20 -31.45 17.91
CA THR A 137 -13.33 -31.20 18.83
C THR A 137 -14.00 -29.85 18.62
N ARG A 138 -15.34 -29.86 18.73
CA ARG A 138 -16.31 -28.74 18.67
C ARG A 138 -15.68 -27.34 18.54
N MET A 139 -15.81 -26.79 17.34
CA MET A 139 -15.56 -25.37 17.05
C MET A 139 -16.35 -24.50 18.02
N ASP A 140 -15.66 -23.63 18.74
CA ASP A 140 -16.31 -22.60 19.56
C ASP A 140 -17.10 -21.67 18.62
N PRO A 141 -18.42 -21.49 18.82
CA PRO A 141 -19.21 -20.59 17.97
C PRO A 141 -18.83 -19.11 18.11
N TYR A 142 -17.94 -18.74 19.04
CA TYR A 142 -17.51 -17.37 19.31
C TYR A 142 -16.01 -17.13 19.05
N VAL A 143 -15.39 -17.92 18.17
CA VAL A 143 -14.02 -17.64 17.69
C VAL A 143 -13.96 -16.23 17.08
N LEU A 144 -12.90 -15.48 17.39
CA LEU A 144 -12.69 -14.13 16.87
C LEU A 144 -12.40 -14.17 15.36
N GLU A 145 -13.34 -13.69 14.54
CA GLU A 145 -13.12 -13.44 13.12
C GLU A 145 -12.69 -11.98 12.89
N LEU A 146 -11.54 -11.80 12.24
CA LEU A 146 -11.04 -10.48 11.85
C LEU A 146 -11.49 -10.13 10.43
N ASP A 147 -12.64 -9.46 10.33
CA ASP A 147 -13.17 -8.96 9.06
C ASP A 147 -12.93 -7.45 8.89
N PHE A 148 -12.02 -7.10 7.98
CA PHE A 148 -11.73 -5.72 7.63
C PHE A 148 -12.59 -5.19 6.47
N GLU A 149 -13.35 -6.03 5.78
CA GLU A 149 -14.11 -5.67 4.59
C GLU A 149 -15.11 -4.51 4.83
N PRO A 150 -15.89 -4.49 5.95
CA PRO A 150 -16.83 -3.42 6.24
C PRO A 150 -16.16 -2.06 6.48
N PHE A 151 -14.93 -2.06 7.02
CA PHE A 151 -14.18 -0.84 7.33
C PHE A 151 -13.70 -0.11 6.07
N TYR A 152 -13.64 -0.81 4.93
CA TYR A 152 -13.23 -0.25 3.63
C TYR A 152 -14.40 -0.02 2.66
N ALA A 153 -15.65 -0.18 3.08
CA ALA A 153 -16.82 -0.08 2.19
C ALA A 153 -16.99 1.31 1.54
N SER A 154 -16.52 2.37 2.21
CA SER A 154 -16.54 3.74 1.69
C SER A 154 -15.44 4.02 0.66
N PHE A 155 -14.42 3.15 0.58
CA PHE A 155 -13.32 3.31 -0.37
C PHE A 155 -13.64 2.59 -1.68
N PRO A 156 -13.38 3.25 -2.82
CA PRO A 156 -13.59 2.63 -4.13
C PRO A 156 -12.62 1.44 -4.31
N ARG A 157 -13.12 0.32 -4.84
CA ARG A 157 -12.33 -0.90 -5.08
C ARG A 157 -11.94 -1.06 -6.54
N LEU A 158 -10.69 -1.46 -6.76
CA LEU A 158 -10.18 -1.85 -8.07
C LEU A 158 -10.57 -3.30 -8.36
N THR A 159 -11.26 -3.54 -9.48
CA THR A 159 -11.74 -4.89 -9.87
C THR A 159 -10.89 -5.57 -10.95
N ARG A 160 -9.96 -4.81 -11.56
CA ARG A 160 -9.08 -5.30 -12.62
C ARG A 160 -7.72 -5.73 -12.04
N PRO A 161 -7.25 -6.97 -12.28
CA PRO A 161 -5.94 -7.43 -11.81
C PRO A 161 -4.77 -6.55 -12.27
N SER A 162 -4.85 -5.97 -13.47
CA SER A 162 -3.82 -5.06 -14.01
C SER A 162 -3.67 -3.75 -13.25
N SER A 163 -4.61 -3.40 -12.36
CA SER A 163 -4.55 -2.20 -11.53
C SER A 163 -3.88 -2.42 -10.17
N ILE A 164 -3.55 -3.68 -9.82
CA ILE A 164 -2.83 -4.00 -8.58
C ILE A 164 -1.47 -3.30 -8.61
N GLY A 165 -1.11 -2.63 -7.50
CA GLY A 165 0.12 -1.83 -7.38
C GLY A 165 0.01 -0.39 -7.88
N ASN A 166 -1.08 -0.01 -8.56
CA ASN A 166 -1.28 1.35 -9.11
C ASN A 166 -2.33 2.17 -8.33
N GLY A 167 -2.39 1.99 -7.01
CA GLY A 167 -3.43 2.58 -6.16
C GLY A 167 -3.48 4.11 -6.20
N VAL A 168 -2.33 4.78 -6.28
CA VAL A 168 -2.25 6.25 -6.33
C VAL A 168 -2.93 6.82 -7.57
N GLN A 169 -2.75 6.20 -8.74
CA GLN A 169 -3.40 6.65 -9.98
C GLN A 169 -4.92 6.57 -9.88
N PHE A 170 -5.42 5.54 -9.19
CA PHE A 170 -6.84 5.39 -8.95
C PHE A 170 -7.38 6.40 -7.93
N LEU A 171 -6.63 6.63 -6.84
CA LEU A 171 -6.97 7.65 -5.87
C LEU A 171 -7.00 9.04 -6.51
N ASN A 172 -6.04 9.37 -7.37
CA ASN A 172 -6.01 10.64 -8.12
C ASN A 172 -7.25 10.80 -9.01
N ARG A 173 -7.67 9.74 -9.72
CA ARG A 173 -8.93 9.76 -10.48
C ARG A 173 -10.15 9.95 -9.61
N HIS A 174 -10.19 9.27 -8.46
CA HIS A 174 -11.29 9.39 -7.53
C HIS A 174 -11.37 10.80 -6.94
N LEU A 175 -10.26 11.34 -6.44
CA LEU A 175 -10.17 12.69 -5.90
C LEU A 175 -10.54 13.74 -6.96
N SER A 176 -9.95 13.68 -8.16
CA SER A 176 -10.32 14.58 -9.27
C SER A 176 -11.83 14.53 -9.57
N SER A 177 -12.43 13.34 -9.60
CA SER A 177 -13.88 13.20 -9.81
C SER A 177 -14.73 13.75 -8.66
N GLN A 178 -14.24 13.67 -7.41
CA GLN A 178 -14.93 14.21 -6.24
C GLN A 178 -14.84 15.74 -6.21
N LEU A 179 -13.66 16.30 -6.48
CA LEU A 179 -13.40 17.74 -6.57
C LEU A 179 -14.20 18.44 -7.67
N PHE A 180 -14.66 17.70 -8.70
CA PHE A 180 -15.48 18.25 -9.78
C PHE A 180 -16.98 18.33 -9.46
N ARG A 181 -17.45 17.72 -8.36
CA ARG A 181 -18.91 17.56 -8.10
C ARG A 181 -19.62 18.88 -7.82
N ASP A 182 -19.10 19.67 -6.89
CA ASP A 182 -19.73 20.92 -6.45
C ASP A 182 -18.71 21.91 -5.86
N ALA A 183 -19.13 23.14 -5.58
CA ALA A 183 -18.26 24.18 -5.06
C ALA A 183 -17.73 23.87 -3.64
N GLU A 184 -18.44 23.06 -2.85
CA GLU A 184 -18.04 22.66 -1.50
C GLU A 184 -16.95 21.58 -1.52
N SER A 185 -16.91 20.75 -2.56
CA SER A 185 -15.93 19.69 -2.73
C SER A 185 -14.48 20.18 -2.81
N MET A 186 -14.27 21.46 -3.15
CA MET A 186 -12.95 22.11 -3.18
C MET A 186 -12.49 22.67 -1.83
N GLU A 187 -13.40 22.76 -0.86
CA GLU A 187 -13.10 23.33 0.45
C GLU A 187 -11.98 22.57 1.19
N PRO A 188 -11.90 21.23 1.16
CA PRO A 188 -10.79 20.51 1.79
C PRO A 188 -9.41 20.89 1.23
N LEU A 189 -9.29 21.08 -0.09
CA LEU A 189 -8.03 21.50 -0.71
C LEU A 189 -7.66 22.93 -0.30
N PHE A 190 -8.64 23.83 -0.24
CA PHE A 190 -8.44 25.19 0.23
C PHE A 190 -8.01 25.22 1.70
N GLN A 191 -8.71 24.49 2.57
CA GLN A 191 -8.37 24.39 3.99
C GLN A 191 -7.00 23.75 4.20
N PHE A 192 -6.63 22.75 3.39
CA PHE A 192 -5.29 22.15 3.40
C PHE A 192 -4.22 23.21 3.10
N LEU A 193 -4.35 23.96 2.00
CA LEU A 193 -3.40 25.02 1.64
C LEU A 193 -3.32 26.10 2.72
N LYS A 194 -4.45 26.45 3.36
CA LYS A 194 -4.53 27.48 4.40
C LYS A 194 -3.92 27.07 5.73
N ALA A 195 -4.13 25.82 6.12
CA ALA A 195 -3.58 25.26 7.35
C ALA A 195 -2.08 24.96 7.23
N HIS A 196 -1.53 24.96 6.01
CA HIS A 196 -0.16 24.53 5.74
C HIS A 196 0.88 25.47 6.35
N LYS A 197 1.64 24.94 7.31
CA LYS A 197 2.66 25.69 8.07
C LYS A 197 3.86 24.80 8.32
N TYR A 198 5.03 25.40 8.36
CA TYR A 198 6.25 24.75 8.82
C TYR A 198 6.93 25.63 9.87
N GLN A 199 7.21 25.08 11.06
CA GLN A 199 7.81 25.80 12.20
C GLN A 199 7.12 27.14 12.52
N GLY A 200 5.79 27.18 12.40
CA GLY A 200 4.98 28.39 12.64
C GLY A 200 4.97 29.40 11.48
N GLN A 201 5.80 29.23 10.46
CA GLN A 201 5.75 30.02 9.24
C GLN A 201 4.64 29.50 8.33
N ALA A 202 3.75 30.40 7.87
CA ALA A 202 2.74 30.07 6.87
C ALA A 202 3.38 29.78 5.51
N LEU A 203 2.90 28.72 4.87
CA LEU A 203 3.24 28.34 3.51
C LEU A 203 1.99 28.44 2.63
N MET A 204 2.18 28.57 1.32
CA MET A 204 1.11 28.64 0.33
C MET A 204 0.20 29.87 0.50
N ILE A 205 -0.82 29.82 1.36
CA ILE A 205 -1.81 30.90 1.53
C ILE A 205 -1.95 31.30 2.98
N ASN A 206 -2.18 32.60 3.23
CA ASN A 206 -2.38 33.14 4.59
C ASN A 206 -3.82 33.57 4.85
N GLU A 207 -4.07 34.09 6.06
CA GLU A 207 -5.40 34.52 6.53
C GLU A 207 -6.04 35.66 5.72
N ARG A 208 -5.32 36.35 4.83
CA ARG A 208 -5.89 37.36 3.92
C ARG A 208 -6.79 36.74 2.86
N ILE A 209 -6.74 35.41 2.68
CA ILE A 209 -7.59 34.63 1.81
C ILE A 209 -8.58 33.82 2.67
N PRO A 210 -9.72 34.41 3.08
CA PRO A 210 -10.69 33.72 3.95
C PRO A 210 -11.62 32.77 3.19
N THR A 211 -11.70 32.87 1.85
CA THR A 211 -12.64 32.09 1.03
C THR A 211 -12.02 31.63 -0.28
N LEU A 212 -12.59 30.56 -0.85
CA LEU A 212 -12.21 30.04 -2.16
C LEU A 212 -12.36 31.08 -3.29
N GLN A 213 -13.38 31.93 -3.22
CA GLN A 213 -13.58 33.03 -4.17
C GLN A 213 -12.44 34.05 -4.09
N ARG A 214 -11.99 34.38 -2.88
CA ARG A 214 -10.84 35.27 -2.68
C ARG A 214 -9.54 34.62 -3.16
N LEU A 215 -9.39 33.30 -3.02
CA LEU A 215 -8.25 32.56 -3.54
C LEU A 215 -8.17 32.71 -5.06
N ARG A 216 -9.25 32.39 -5.78
CA ARG A 216 -9.31 32.55 -7.25
C ARG A 216 -8.93 33.97 -7.70
N PHE A 217 -9.49 34.99 -7.06
CA PHE A 217 -9.15 36.38 -7.38
C PHE A 217 -7.67 36.70 -7.16
N SER A 218 -7.09 36.20 -6.07
CA SER A 218 -5.68 36.45 -5.72
C SER A 218 -4.73 35.74 -6.70
N LEU A 219 -5.09 34.52 -7.13
CA LEU A 219 -4.35 33.76 -8.14
C LEU A 219 -4.35 34.47 -9.51
N PHE A 220 -5.51 34.92 -10.02
CA PHE A 220 -5.57 35.68 -11.29
C PHE A 220 -4.76 36.98 -11.23
N LYS A 221 -4.82 37.69 -10.11
CA LYS A 221 -4.03 38.93 -9.94
C LYS A 221 -2.53 38.64 -9.89
N ALA A 222 -2.12 37.55 -9.26
CA ALA A 222 -0.74 37.12 -9.23
C ALA A 222 -0.25 36.70 -10.62
N GLU A 223 -1.04 35.93 -11.36
CA GLU A 223 -0.79 35.52 -12.75
C GLU A 223 -0.50 36.73 -13.66
N GLU A 224 -1.38 37.74 -13.68
CA GLU A 224 -1.22 38.95 -14.50
C GLU A 224 0.07 39.72 -14.18
N GLN A 225 0.52 39.70 -12.91
CA GLN A 225 1.75 40.36 -12.50
C GLN A 225 2.99 39.55 -12.87
N LEU A 226 2.96 38.23 -12.68
CA LEU A 226 4.08 37.33 -12.95
C LEU A 226 4.36 37.21 -14.45
N GLN A 227 3.33 37.22 -15.30
CA GLN A 227 3.48 37.21 -16.76
C GLN A 227 4.26 38.41 -17.32
N ARG A 228 4.34 39.51 -16.57
CA ARG A 228 5.10 40.72 -16.96
C ARG A 228 6.58 40.65 -16.55
N LEU A 229 6.95 39.71 -15.69
CA LEU A 229 8.32 39.56 -15.21
C LEU A 229 9.11 38.61 -16.14
N PRO A 230 10.45 38.78 -16.23
CA PRO A 230 11.31 37.74 -16.78
C PRO A 230 11.14 36.41 -16.03
N LYS A 231 11.17 35.30 -16.77
CA LYS A 231 10.95 33.94 -16.23
C LYS A 231 11.85 33.59 -15.05
N GLU A 232 13.11 33.99 -15.13
CA GLU A 232 14.16 33.69 -14.14
C GLU A 232 14.21 34.69 -12.97
N THR A 233 13.28 35.65 -12.91
CA THR A 233 13.23 36.60 -11.80
C THR A 233 13.11 35.84 -10.47
N PRO A 234 14.01 36.03 -9.50
CA PRO A 234 13.96 35.35 -8.21
C PRO A 234 12.72 35.72 -7.38
N TYR A 235 12.17 34.75 -6.65
CA TYR A 235 10.99 34.94 -5.77
C TYR A 235 11.14 36.15 -4.83
N LEU A 236 12.34 36.38 -4.31
CA LEU A 236 12.60 37.46 -3.35
C LEU A 236 12.20 38.85 -3.90
N GLU A 237 12.37 39.08 -5.20
CA GLU A 237 12.10 40.38 -5.84
C GLU A 237 10.60 40.74 -5.90
N PHE A 238 9.72 39.75 -5.90
CA PHE A 238 8.26 39.95 -5.97
C PHE A 238 7.49 39.37 -4.78
N SER A 239 8.19 38.79 -3.81
CA SER A 239 7.63 38.16 -2.59
C SER A 239 6.65 39.05 -1.83
N HIS A 240 7.01 40.32 -1.58
CA HIS A 240 6.16 41.26 -0.85
C HIS A 240 4.81 41.49 -1.54
N ARG A 241 4.81 41.57 -2.88
CA ARG A 241 3.59 41.78 -3.67
C ARG A 241 2.67 40.55 -3.61
N LEU A 242 3.23 39.34 -3.63
CA LEU A 242 2.46 38.11 -3.47
C LEU A 242 1.88 37.98 -2.06
N GLN A 243 2.69 38.29 -1.04
CA GLN A 243 2.25 38.26 0.35
C GLN A 243 1.11 39.25 0.61
N GLU A 244 1.12 40.43 -0.02
CA GLU A 244 0.02 41.39 0.04
C GLU A 244 -1.31 40.81 -0.47
N MET A 245 -1.24 39.93 -1.49
CA MET A 245 -2.38 39.20 -2.05
C MET A 245 -2.77 37.97 -1.22
N GLY A 246 -1.98 37.63 -0.20
CA GLY A 246 -2.19 36.50 0.67
C GLY A 246 -1.51 35.20 0.24
N LEU A 247 -0.54 35.28 -0.70
CA LEU A 247 0.25 34.17 -1.18
C LEU A 247 1.64 34.20 -0.52
N GLU A 248 1.94 33.21 0.31
CA GLU A 248 3.20 33.08 1.05
C GLU A 248 4.29 32.37 0.23
N LYS A 249 5.37 31.90 0.86
CA LYS A 249 6.41 31.08 0.20
C LYS A 249 5.90 29.66 -0.11
N GLY A 250 6.60 28.97 -1.00
CA GLY A 250 6.31 27.56 -1.33
C GLY A 250 5.73 27.31 -2.72
N TRP A 251 5.47 28.37 -3.50
CA TRP A 251 4.97 28.26 -4.88
C TRP A 251 6.07 28.06 -5.92
N GLY A 252 7.31 28.44 -5.61
CA GLY A 252 8.41 28.40 -6.58
C GLY A 252 9.54 29.35 -6.19
N ASN A 253 10.73 29.09 -6.73
CA ASN A 253 11.92 29.93 -6.52
C ASN A 253 12.10 31.04 -7.57
N THR A 254 11.47 30.92 -8.73
CA THR A 254 11.48 31.90 -9.82
C THR A 254 10.06 32.29 -10.24
N ALA A 255 9.92 33.38 -11.00
CA ALA A 255 8.63 33.80 -11.54
C ALA A 255 7.94 32.71 -12.38
N GLU A 256 8.70 31.97 -13.21
CA GLU A 256 8.17 30.83 -13.98
C GLU A 256 7.68 29.70 -13.07
N GLY A 257 8.47 29.30 -12.07
CA GLY A 257 8.06 28.22 -11.16
C GLY A 257 6.79 28.54 -10.37
N VAL A 258 6.67 29.79 -9.90
CA VAL A 258 5.46 30.28 -9.22
C VAL A 258 4.27 30.31 -10.17
N LEU A 259 4.46 30.82 -11.39
CA LEU A 259 3.41 30.91 -12.39
C LEU A 259 2.87 29.53 -12.78
N ASP A 260 3.75 28.54 -12.97
CA ASP A 260 3.37 27.14 -13.23
C ASP A 260 2.48 26.57 -12.12
N MET A 261 2.86 26.76 -10.85
CA MET A 261 2.06 26.31 -9.70
C MET A 261 0.71 27.00 -9.61
N ILE A 262 0.65 28.29 -9.91
CA ILE A 262 -0.61 29.05 -9.97
C ILE A 262 -1.50 28.54 -11.10
N HIS A 263 -0.96 28.30 -12.30
CA HIS A 263 -1.73 27.74 -13.41
C HIS A 263 -2.30 26.36 -13.08
N MET A 264 -1.51 25.45 -12.51
CA MET A 264 -2.01 24.12 -12.10
C MET A 264 -3.15 24.24 -11.09
N LEU A 265 -3.05 25.15 -10.11
CA LEU A 265 -4.13 25.35 -9.14
C LEU A 265 -5.37 25.98 -9.79
N LEU A 266 -5.21 26.94 -10.70
CA LEU A 266 -6.33 27.53 -11.45
C LEU A 266 -7.05 26.48 -12.32
N GLU A 267 -6.28 25.63 -13.00
CA GLU A 267 -6.81 24.49 -13.77
C GLU A 267 -7.59 23.54 -12.88
N ILE A 268 -7.04 23.14 -11.72
CA ILE A 268 -7.75 22.30 -10.75
C ILE A 268 -9.04 22.98 -10.28
N LEU A 269 -9.00 24.27 -9.95
CA LEU A 269 -10.15 25.02 -9.47
C LEU A 269 -11.24 25.21 -10.54
N GLN A 270 -10.90 25.07 -11.82
CA GLN A 270 -11.83 25.20 -12.95
C GLN A 270 -12.36 23.84 -13.42
N ALA A 271 -11.46 22.89 -13.65
CA ALA A 271 -11.72 21.55 -14.17
C ALA A 271 -10.60 20.60 -13.70
N PRO A 272 -10.76 19.91 -12.54
CA PRO A 272 -9.75 19.02 -12.00
C PRO A 272 -9.60 17.79 -12.87
N ASP A 273 -8.35 17.50 -13.29
CA ASP A 273 -7.98 16.23 -13.87
C ASP A 273 -6.93 15.50 -12.99
N PRO A 274 -6.80 14.17 -13.12
CA PRO A 274 -5.93 13.39 -12.25
C PRO A 274 -4.44 13.73 -12.39
N GLU A 275 -3.98 14.11 -13.60
CA GLU A 275 -2.57 14.36 -13.88
C GLU A 275 -2.12 15.70 -13.29
N THR A 276 -2.93 16.74 -13.46
CA THR A 276 -2.66 18.07 -12.88
C THR A 276 -2.75 18.03 -11.36
N LEU A 277 -3.72 17.30 -10.80
CA LEU A 277 -3.84 17.12 -9.35
C LEU A 277 -2.60 16.43 -8.76
N GLU A 278 -2.14 15.35 -9.39
CA GLU A 278 -0.93 14.63 -8.97
C GLU A 278 0.31 15.53 -9.00
N LYS A 279 0.51 16.26 -10.10
CA LYS A 279 1.63 17.19 -10.25
C LYS A 279 1.59 18.32 -9.23
N PHE A 280 0.41 18.87 -8.97
CA PHE A 280 0.23 19.95 -8.00
C PHE A 280 0.51 19.45 -6.58
N LEU A 281 -0.17 18.40 -6.12
CA LEU A 281 0.02 17.83 -4.77
C LEU A 281 1.46 17.37 -4.55
N GLY A 282 2.09 16.74 -5.55
CA GLY A 282 3.48 16.31 -5.49
C GLY A 282 4.50 17.45 -5.46
N ARG A 283 4.10 18.68 -5.83
CA ARG A 283 4.94 19.88 -5.76
C ARG A 283 4.74 20.67 -4.47
N ILE A 284 3.62 20.49 -3.75
CA ILE A 284 3.41 21.20 -2.48
C ILE A 284 4.50 20.78 -1.49
N PRO A 285 5.26 21.74 -0.94
CA PRO A 285 6.36 21.42 -0.04
C PRO A 285 5.80 20.95 1.30
N SER A 286 5.72 19.63 1.50
CA SER A 286 5.04 19.00 2.63
C SER A 286 5.91 18.07 3.48
N VAL A 287 7.05 17.64 2.96
CA VAL A 287 7.94 16.66 3.62
C VAL A 287 9.31 17.29 3.87
N PHE A 288 9.64 17.53 5.13
CA PHE A 288 10.92 18.08 5.58
C PHE A 288 11.55 17.20 6.66
N ASN A 289 10.75 16.79 7.65
CA ASN A 289 11.16 15.93 8.75
C ASN A 289 10.65 14.50 8.47
N VAL A 290 11.56 13.53 8.32
CA VAL A 290 11.22 12.14 8.03
C VAL A 290 11.76 11.22 9.12
N VAL A 291 10.92 10.29 9.60
CA VAL A 291 11.34 9.24 10.53
C VAL A 291 11.18 7.88 9.86
N ILE A 292 12.23 7.07 9.92
CA ILE A 292 12.27 5.72 9.35
C ILE A 292 12.54 4.72 10.47
N LEU A 293 11.64 3.75 10.67
CA LEU A 293 11.70 2.79 11.78
C LEU A 293 12.28 1.47 11.29
N SER A 294 13.37 1.03 11.92
CA SER A 294 13.99 -0.28 11.67
C SER A 294 14.59 -0.85 12.97
N PRO A 295 13.76 -1.32 13.93
CA PRO A 295 14.20 -1.64 15.30
C PRO A 295 15.14 -2.85 15.41
N HIS A 296 14.85 -3.97 14.75
CA HIS A 296 15.64 -5.20 14.87
C HIS A 296 17.01 -5.14 14.17
N GLY A 297 17.82 -6.17 14.45
CA GLY A 297 19.13 -6.36 13.82
C GLY A 297 20.22 -5.44 14.38
N TYR A 298 21.38 -5.49 13.74
CA TYR A 298 22.49 -4.57 14.00
C TYR A 298 22.47 -3.49 12.92
N PHE A 299 21.74 -2.40 13.17
CA PHE A 299 21.68 -1.30 12.21
C PHE A 299 22.90 -0.37 12.37
N GLY A 300 23.71 -0.26 11.32
CA GLY A 300 24.92 0.57 11.27
C GLY A 300 25.54 0.60 9.87
N GLN A 301 26.59 1.40 9.69
CA GLN A 301 27.18 1.62 8.36
C GLN A 301 28.41 0.75 8.07
N ALA A 302 29.03 0.17 9.10
CA ALA A 302 30.24 -0.64 8.97
C ALA A 302 30.19 -1.83 9.94
N ASN A 303 30.80 -2.94 9.55
CA ASN A 303 30.94 -4.17 10.36
C ASN A 303 29.63 -4.82 10.84
N VAL A 304 28.49 -4.51 10.20
CA VAL A 304 27.19 -5.07 10.60
C VAL A 304 26.62 -6.11 9.62
N LEU A 305 26.98 -6.05 8.34
CA LEU A 305 26.43 -6.96 7.33
C LEU A 305 26.86 -8.40 7.60
N GLY A 306 25.89 -9.32 7.59
CA GLY A 306 26.10 -10.73 7.92
C GLY A 306 25.93 -11.07 9.41
N LEU A 307 25.73 -10.07 10.28
CA LEU A 307 25.29 -10.32 11.65
C LEU A 307 23.82 -10.82 11.67
N PRO A 308 23.40 -11.51 12.75
CA PRO A 308 22.03 -11.99 12.89
C PRO A 308 20.99 -10.88 12.69
N ASP A 309 19.99 -11.19 11.86
CA ASP A 309 18.91 -10.28 11.48
C ASP A 309 19.40 -8.97 10.80
N THR A 310 20.60 -8.98 10.21
CA THR A 310 21.18 -7.85 9.49
C THR A 310 21.51 -8.21 8.05
N GLY A 311 20.78 -7.64 7.10
CA GLY A 311 20.95 -7.95 5.68
C GLY A 311 20.51 -6.81 4.75
N GLY A 312 19.81 -7.17 3.68
CA GLY A 312 19.42 -6.24 2.61
C GLY A 312 18.61 -5.03 3.08
N GLN A 313 17.84 -5.17 4.17
CA GLN A 313 17.09 -4.06 4.77
C GLN A 313 17.98 -2.89 5.19
N VAL A 314 19.14 -3.15 5.80
CA VAL A 314 20.05 -2.07 6.22
C VAL A 314 20.60 -1.32 5.01
N VAL A 315 21.00 -2.06 3.97
CA VAL A 315 21.50 -1.47 2.71
C VAL A 315 20.39 -0.64 2.06
N TYR A 316 19.18 -1.21 1.96
CA TYR A 316 18.03 -0.53 1.39
C TYR A 316 17.73 0.79 2.09
N VAL A 317 17.65 0.80 3.43
CA VAL A 317 17.32 2.01 4.18
C VAL A 317 18.44 3.06 4.04
N LEU A 318 19.71 2.67 4.08
CA LEU A 318 20.81 3.63 3.92
C LEU A 318 20.82 4.27 2.52
N ASP A 319 20.54 3.50 1.47
CA ASP A 319 20.45 4.04 0.10
C ASP A 319 19.18 4.88 -0.10
N GLN A 320 18.05 4.45 0.48
CA GLN A 320 16.79 5.18 0.48
C GLN A 320 16.97 6.56 1.10
N VAL A 321 17.62 6.66 2.26
CA VAL A 321 17.85 7.93 2.96
C VAL A 321 18.66 8.90 2.11
N ARG A 322 19.73 8.43 1.44
CA ARG A 322 20.56 9.28 0.55
C ARG A 322 19.75 9.84 -0.61
N ALA A 323 18.96 8.98 -1.26
CA ALA A 323 18.12 9.40 -2.37
C ALA A 323 17.01 10.36 -1.91
N LEU A 324 16.39 10.07 -0.76
CA LEU A 324 15.30 10.85 -0.19
C LEU A 324 15.78 12.24 0.25
N GLU A 325 16.91 12.34 0.94
CA GLU A 325 17.49 13.64 1.32
C GLU A 325 17.77 14.51 0.08
N SER A 326 18.37 13.91 -0.97
CA SER A 326 18.65 14.64 -2.21
C SER A 326 17.38 15.17 -2.88
N GLU A 327 16.30 14.40 -2.90
CA GLU A 327 15.05 14.83 -3.53
C GLU A 327 14.30 15.86 -2.67
N ILE A 328 14.32 15.71 -1.34
CA ILE A 328 13.75 16.71 -0.41
C ILE A 328 14.47 18.05 -0.59
N LEU A 329 15.81 18.08 -0.55
CA LEU A 329 16.60 19.31 -0.75
C LEU A 329 16.30 19.98 -2.09
N LYS A 330 16.18 19.18 -3.15
CA LYS A 330 15.82 19.69 -4.48
C LYS A 330 14.42 20.30 -4.51
N ASN A 331 13.45 19.69 -3.84
CA ASN A 331 12.08 20.20 -3.75
C ASN A 331 12.00 21.48 -2.92
N ILE A 332 12.67 21.53 -1.76
CA ILE A 332 12.79 22.74 -0.93
C ILE A 332 13.34 23.90 -1.76
N LYS A 333 14.46 23.67 -2.46
CA LYS A 333 15.10 24.68 -3.31
C LYS A 333 14.21 25.10 -4.47
N ARG A 334 13.53 24.16 -5.12
CA ARG A 334 12.60 24.45 -6.24
C ARG A 334 11.43 25.32 -5.78
N GLN A 335 10.95 25.12 -4.55
CA GLN A 335 9.83 25.89 -4.00
C GLN A 335 10.23 27.20 -3.32
N GLY A 336 11.50 27.61 -3.43
CA GLY A 336 11.99 28.89 -2.91
C GLY A 336 12.00 28.93 -1.38
N LEU A 337 12.18 27.76 -0.75
CA LEU A 337 12.26 27.61 0.70
C LEU A 337 13.72 27.51 1.14
N ASP A 338 13.97 27.98 2.35
CA ASP A 338 15.27 27.90 3.03
C ASP A 338 15.05 27.12 4.33
N ILE A 339 14.76 25.83 4.17
CA ILE A 339 14.47 24.89 5.24
C ILE A 339 15.56 23.82 5.20
N GLU A 340 16.13 23.53 6.36
CA GLU A 340 16.98 22.37 6.53
C GLU A 340 16.09 21.16 6.87
N PRO A 341 16.00 20.15 5.99
CA PRO A 341 15.26 18.94 6.30
C PRO A 341 15.97 18.14 7.39
N GLU A 342 15.32 17.12 7.94
CA GLU A 342 15.97 16.20 8.87
C GLU A 342 15.41 14.79 8.68
N ILE A 343 16.30 13.80 8.53
CA ILE A 343 15.91 12.39 8.37
C ILE A 343 16.51 11.57 9.51
N LEU A 344 15.63 10.94 10.30
CA LEU A 344 16.01 10.06 11.41
C LEU A 344 15.75 8.61 11.06
N VAL A 345 16.79 7.79 11.03
CA VAL A 345 16.65 6.34 11.04
C VAL A 345 16.65 5.86 12.48
N VAL A 346 15.47 5.51 12.98
CA VAL A 346 15.26 5.08 14.35
C VAL A 346 15.39 3.58 14.47
N THR A 347 16.31 3.14 15.32
CA THR A 347 16.64 1.73 15.54
C THR A 347 17.01 1.47 17.00
N ARG A 348 17.27 0.21 17.35
CA ARG A 348 17.62 -0.17 18.71
C ARG A 348 19.07 0.20 19.05
N LEU A 349 19.27 0.77 20.23
CA LEU A 349 20.57 0.86 20.89
C LEU A 349 20.93 -0.49 21.52
N ILE A 350 22.10 -1.02 21.17
CA ILE A 350 22.64 -2.27 21.72
C ILE A 350 23.93 -1.95 22.49
N PRO A 351 23.87 -1.70 23.81
CA PRO A 351 25.03 -1.32 24.62
C PRO A 351 26.21 -2.28 24.54
N ASP A 352 25.93 -3.58 24.49
CA ASP A 352 26.97 -4.63 24.51
C ASP A 352 27.43 -5.02 23.09
N ALA A 353 27.11 -4.23 22.06
CA ALA A 353 27.57 -4.48 20.71
C ALA A 353 29.06 -4.12 20.58
N GLU A 354 29.90 -5.13 20.37
CA GLU A 354 31.34 -4.96 20.13
C GLU A 354 31.65 -4.90 18.63
N GLY A 355 32.64 -4.09 18.24
CA GLY A 355 33.10 -3.98 16.85
C GLY A 355 32.19 -3.19 15.91
N THR A 356 31.05 -2.70 16.38
CA THR A 356 30.07 -1.89 15.63
C THR A 356 29.78 -0.57 16.35
N SER A 357 29.07 0.34 15.68
CA SER A 357 28.56 1.59 16.26
C SER A 357 27.16 1.45 16.88
N CYS A 358 26.63 0.24 17.02
CA CYS A 358 25.26 0.02 17.50
C CYS A 358 25.02 0.43 18.97
N ASN A 359 26.10 0.70 19.72
CA ASN A 359 26.07 1.26 21.07
C ASN A 359 26.11 2.80 21.11
N GLN A 360 26.18 3.48 19.96
CA GLN A 360 26.21 4.94 19.85
C GLN A 360 24.80 5.48 19.59
N ARG A 361 24.31 6.39 20.46
CA ARG A 361 22.96 6.97 20.36
C ARG A 361 22.72 7.68 19.03
N ILE A 362 23.67 8.49 18.56
CA ILE A 362 23.56 9.21 17.28
C ILE A 362 24.73 8.81 16.39
N GLU A 363 24.44 8.52 15.13
CA GLU A 363 25.45 8.32 14.08
C GLU A 363 25.03 9.03 12.80
N LYS A 364 25.88 9.92 12.27
CA LYS A 364 25.62 10.57 10.99
C LYS A 364 25.70 9.57 9.83
N ILE A 365 24.73 9.64 8.90
CA ILE A 365 24.74 8.79 7.70
C ILE A 365 25.72 9.36 6.66
N SER A 366 26.64 8.52 6.20
CA SER A 366 27.66 8.86 5.22
C SER A 366 27.04 9.16 3.86
N GLY A 367 27.51 10.23 3.23
CA GLY A 367 26.96 10.74 1.98
C GLY A 367 25.70 11.60 2.14
N THR A 368 25.38 12.02 3.38
CA THR A 368 24.24 12.89 3.67
C THR A 368 24.66 14.09 4.52
N HIS A 369 23.86 15.15 4.50
CA HIS A 369 24.08 16.37 5.28
C HIS A 369 23.19 16.44 6.53
N HIS A 370 21.96 15.97 6.42
CA HIS A 370 20.85 16.15 7.36
C HIS A 370 20.25 14.81 7.84
N SER A 371 20.93 13.70 7.58
CA SER A 371 20.43 12.38 7.94
C SER A 371 21.29 11.70 9.00
N LYS A 372 20.64 11.13 10.01
CA LYS A 372 21.31 10.44 11.14
C LYS A 372 20.53 9.21 11.59
N ILE A 373 21.27 8.24 12.13
CA ILE A 373 20.73 7.10 12.85
C ILE A 373 20.53 7.53 14.31
N LEU A 374 19.32 7.34 14.82
CA LEU A 374 18.95 7.55 16.23
C LEU A 374 18.69 6.19 16.89
N ARG A 375 19.48 5.86 17.90
CA ARG A 375 19.41 4.57 18.60
C ARG A 375 18.81 4.73 19.98
N ILE A 376 17.74 3.98 20.23
CA ILE A 376 17.00 4.03 21.50
C ILE A 376 17.05 2.65 22.15
N PRO A 377 17.38 2.54 23.44
CA PRO A 377 17.45 1.23 24.09
C PRO A 377 16.06 0.64 24.29
N PHE A 378 15.96 -0.69 24.20
CA PHE A 378 14.83 -1.40 24.80
C PHE A 378 14.92 -1.33 26.32
N ARG A 379 13.76 -1.22 26.98
CA ARG A 379 13.65 -1.13 28.43
C ARG A 379 12.57 -2.08 28.95
N THR A 380 12.83 -2.65 30.12
CA THR A 380 11.84 -3.32 30.97
C THR A 380 11.77 -2.58 32.31
N ASP A 381 10.97 -3.06 33.25
CA ASP A 381 10.93 -2.50 34.61
C ASP A 381 12.24 -2.74 35.37
N GLU A 382 13.09 -3.67 34.90
CA GLU A 382 14.43 -3.95 35.44
C GLU A 382 15.53 -3.05 34.83
N GLY A 383 15.19 -2.23 33.82
CA GLY A 383 16.12 -1.31 33.16
C GLY A 383 16.38 -1.64 31.69
N ILE A 384 17.56 -1.25 31.18
CA ILE A 384 17.91 -1.36 29.76
C ILE A 384 18.26 -2.81 29.38
N VAL A 385 17.67 -3.30 28.29
CA VAL A 385 18.01 -4.60 27.70
C VAL A 385 19.25 -4.46 26.83
N ARG A 386 20.40 -4.87 27.39
CA ARG A 386 21.73 -4.56 26.83
C ARG A 386 22.17 -5.44 25.65
N LYS A 387 21.83 -6.73 25.68
CA LYS A 387 22.24 -7.72 24.68
C LYS A 387 21.31 -7.71 23.47
N TRP A 388 21.84 -8.09 22.31
CA TRP A 388 21.04 -8.34 21.11
C TRP A 388 19.93 -9.37 21.37
N ARG A 389 18.81 -9.21 20.65
CA ARG A 389 17.64 -10.10 20.67
C ARG A 389 17.24 -10.38 19.22
N SER A 390 16.82 -11.61 18.94
CA SER A 390 16.29 -11.95 17.63
C SER A 390 15.02 -11.17 17.34
N ARG A 391 14.78 -10.83 16.07
CA ARG A 391 13.54 -10.22 15.58
C ARG A 391 12.28 -11.00 15.96
N PHE A 392 12.40 -12.30 16.25
CA PHE A 392 11.29 -13.12 16.73
C PHE A 392 10.95 -12.91 18.22
N ASP A 393 11.87 -12.32 19.00
CA ASP A 393 11.77 -12.19 20.46
C ASP A 393 11.59 -10.73 20.94
N ILE A 394 11.52 -9.76 20.02
CA ILE A 394 11.50 -8.34 20.38
C ILE A 394 10.11 -7.78 20.70
N TRP A 395 9.04 -8.52 20.39
CA TRP A 395 7.65 -8.08 20.54
C TRP A 395 7.29 -7.45 21.88
N PRO A 396 7.72 -8.01 23.04
CA PRO A 396 7.38 -7.44 24.34
C PRO A 396 7.95 -6.03 24.60
N TYR A 397 8.94 -5.58 23.81
CA TYR A 397 9.59 -4.29 24.01
C TYR A 397 9.04 -3.19 23.10
N LEU A 398 8.28 -3.53 22.07
CA LEU A 398 7.97 -2.59 20.96
C LEU A 398 7.04 -1.45 21.36
N GLU A 399 6.08 -1.68 22.25
CA GLU A 399 5.17 -0.64 22.72
C GLU A 399 5.93 0.43 23.53
N ARG A 400 6.70 0.02 24.54
CA ARG A 400 7.55 0.93 25.33
C ARG A 400 8.62 1.59 24.46
N PHE A 401 9.18 0.87 23.49
CA PHE A 401 10.13 1.45 22.53
C PHE A 401 9.47 2.55 21.68
N ALA A 402 8.21 2.38 21.26
CA ALA A 402 7.49 3.42 20.52
C ALA A 402 7.29 4.68 21.38
N GLU A 403 6.96 4.52 22.66
CA GLU A 403 6.83 5.65 23.59
C GLU A 403 8.15 6.39 23.81
N ASP A 404 9.22 5.64 24.07
CA ASP A 404 10.58 6.19 24.21
C ASP A 404 11.01 6.90 22.91
N ALA A 405 10.70 6.30 21.75
CA ALA A 405 11.02 6.86 20.46
C ALA A 405 10.31 8.17 20.18
N ILE A 406 9.05 8.34 20.56
CA ILE A 406 8.35 9.63 20.40
C ILE A 406 9.12 10.75 21.13
N ASN A 407 9.52 10.51 22.37
CA ASN A 407 10.22 11.52 23.17
C ASN A 407 11.58 11.89 22.55
N GLU A 408 12.33 10.87 22.10
CA GLU A 408 13.67 11.05 21.53
C GLU A 408 13.60 11.69 20.13
N ILE A 409 12.62 11.30 19.30
CA ILE A 409 12.34 11.92 18.00
C ILE A 409 12.00 13.40 18.17
N CYS A 410 11.07 13.73 19.07
CA CYS A 410 10.69 15.12 19.35
C CYS A 410 11.84 15.95 19.95
N GLY A 411 12.79 15.30 20.63
CA GLY A 411 14.00 15.96 21.14
C GLY A 411 15.05 16.23 20.06
N GLU A 412 15.09 15.43 19.00
CA GLU A 412 16.04 15.57 17.90
C GLU A 412 15.50 16.45 16.76
N LEU A 413 14.20 16.36 16.47
CA LEU A 413 13.57 17.13 15.39
C LEU A 413 13.15 18.52 15.84
N ASN A 414 13.38 19.52 14.98
CA ASN A 414 12.78 20.85 15.13
C ASN A 414 11.33 20.86 14.64
N GLY A 415 10.45 20.13 15.35
CA GLY A 415 9.03 19.98 15.03
C GLY A 415 8.57 18.52 15.03
N LEU A 416 7.35 18.27 14.56
CA LEU A 416 6.86 16.91 14.34
C LEU A 416 7.42 16.34 13.03
N PRO A 417 7.46 15.00 12.89
CA PRO A 417 7.68 14.37 11.58
C PRO A 417 6.55 14.73 10.62
N ASP A 418 6.89 14.93 9.35
CA ASP A 418 5.92 15.07 8.26
C ASP A 418 5.56 13.70 7.65
N LEU A 419 6.48 12.74 7.77
CA LEU A 419 6.36 11.39 7.22
C LEU A 419 7.01 10.35 8.13
N ILE A 420 6.32 9.24 8.37
CA ILE A 420 6.84 8.09 9.11
C ILE A 420 6.85 6.86 8.20
N ILE A 421 7.99 6.19 8.08
CA ILE A 421 8.19 4.99 7.26
C ILE A 421 8.53 3.81 8.17
N GLY A 422 7.65 2.81 8.25
CA GLY A 422 7.92 1.54 8.91
C GLY A 422 8.66 0.56 7.98
N ASN A 423 9.61 -0.19 8.53
CA ASN A 423 10.30 -1.26 7.81
C ASN A 423 10.22 -2.56 8.62
N TYR A 424 9.83 -3.65 7.95
CA TYR A 424 9.59 -4.94 8.57
C TYR A 424 8.47 -4.94 9.61
N SER A 425 8.06 -6.11 10.07
CA SER A 425 6.90 -6.26 10.96
C SER A 425 7.02 -5.43 12.25
N ASP A 426 8.20 -5.41 12.88
CA ASP A 426 8.47 -4.64 14.09
C ASP A 426 8.51 -3.13 13.84
N GLY A 427 9.19 -2.68 12.78
CA GLY A 427 9.23 -1.27 12.41
C GLY A 427 7.87 -0.75 11.94
N ASN A 428 7.07 -1.58 11.28
CA ASN A 428 5.70 -1.25 10.88
C ASN A 428 4.77 -1.12 12.09
N LEU A 429 4.87 -2.01 13.07
CA LEU A 429 4.10 -1.89 14.32
C LEU A 429 4.45 -0.59 15.05
N VAL A 430 5.74 -0.31 15.25
CA VAL A 430 6.21 0.91 15.91
C VAL A 430 5.78 2.15 15.12
N ALA A 431 5.92 2.14 13.79
CA ALA A 431 5.47 3.22 12.92
C ALA A 431 3.96 3.49 13.07
N SER A 432 3.12 2.45 13.14
CA SER A 432 1.67 2.58 13.32
C SER A 432 1.32 3.23 14.65
N LEU A 433 1.99 2.85 15.74
CA LEU A 433 1.78 3.44 17.07
C LEU A 433 2.19 4.92 17.11
N ILE A 434 3.35 5.25 16.54
CA ILE A 434 3.86 6.63 16.52
C ILE A 434 3.00 7.51 15.59
N ALA A 435 2.69 7.03 14.39
CA ALA A 435 1.87 7.78 13.42
C ALA A 435 0.47 8.08 13.97
N HIS A 436 -0.15 7.11 14.64
CA HIS A 436 -1.44 7.33 15.30
C HIS A 436 -1.36 8.38 16.41
N ARG A 437 -0.32 8.31 17.26
CA ARG A 437 -0.15 9.23 18.40
C ARG A 437 0.21 10.65 17.99
N LEU A 438 0.94 10.82 16.88
CA LEU A 438 1.38 12.13 16.38
C LEU A 438 0.49 12.71 15.28
N GLY A 439 -0.43 11.92 14.70
CA GLY A 439 -1.28 12.35 13.59
C GLY A 439 -0.51 12.57 12.28
N VAL A 440 0.46 11.70 11.98
CA VAL A 440 1.41 11.85 10.86
C VAL A 440 1.13 10.84 9.75
N THR A 441 1.40 11.22 8.50
CA THR A 441 1.30 10.32 7.33
C THR A 441 2.24 9.11 7.49
N GLN A 442 1.69 7.92 7.27
CA GLN A 442 2.41 6.67 7.45
C GLN A 442 2.64 5.95 6.11
N VAL A 443 3.83 5.38 5.95
CA VAL A 443 4.18 4.42 4.91
C VAL A 443 4.68 3.13 5.56
N ILE A 444 4.30 1.99 5.01
CA ILE A 444 4.68 0.65 5.48
C ILE A 444 5.46 -0.06 4.38
N LEU A 445 6.67 -0.53 4.70
CA LEU A 445 7.48 -1.39 3.85
C LEU A 445 7.68 -2.73 4.55
N THR A 446 7.18 -3.82 3.97
CA THR A 446 7.12 -5.11 4.67
C THR A 446 8.45 -5.84 4.70
N PHE A 447 9.23 -5.84 3.61
CA PHE A 447 10.37 -6.76 3.46
C PHE A 447 10.00 -8.21 3.84
N ALA A 448 10.99 -9.11 3.97
CA ALA A 448 10.77 -10.51 4.36
C ALA A 448 11.97 -11.06 5.15
#